data_AF-A0A2H0HUX7-F1
#
_entry.id   AF-A0A2H0HUX7-F1
#
_cell.length_a   1.000
_cell.length_b   1.000
_cell.length_c   1.000
_cell.angle_alpha   90.00
_cell.angle_beta   90.00
_cell.angle_gamma   90.00
#
_symmetry.space_group_name_H-M   'P 1'
#
loop_
_entity.id
_entity.type
_entity.pdbx_description
1 polymer ?
#
loop_
_entity_poly.entity_id
_entity_poly.type
_entity_poly.pdbx_seq_one_letter_code
_entity_poly.pdbx_strand_id
1 'polypeptide(L)'
;NTGIATYVWVLSNRKPAHRKGQVQLIDASQWFKPLRKNLGKKNCELSPEDIERISRTFLDFEETPESKIFQNAAFGYWKVTVE
;
A
#
# COMPACT_ATOMS: atom_id res chain seq x y z
N ASN A 1 6.19 10.68 15.70
CA ASN A 1 6.55 9.47 14.91
C ASN A 1 6.76 8.29 15.83
N THR A 2 5.99 7.23 15.59
CA THR A 2 6.14 5.91 16.23
C THR A 2 7.11 5.06 15.40
N GLY A 3 7.65 3.99 15.98
CA GLY A 3 8.46 3.00 15.24
C GLY A 3 7.62 1.93 14.52
N ILE A 4 6.32 2.15 14.39
CA ILE A 4 5.39 1.20 13.79
C ILE A 4 5.19 1.60 12.32
N ALA A 5 5.06 0.62 11.43
CA ALA A 5 4.76 0.85 10.03
C ALA A 5 3.45 1.64 9.87
N THR A 6 3.44 2.55 8.90
CA THR A 6 2.26 3.32 8.52
C THR A 6 1.66 2.71 7.26
N TYR A 7 0.33 2.59 7.23
CA TYR A 7 -0.41 2.08 6.09
C TYR A 7 -1.32 3.18 5.53
N VAL A 8 -1.43 3.25 4.22
CA VAL A 8 -2.32 4.18 3.51
C VAL A 8 -3.36 3.38 2.75
N TRP A 9 -4.63 3.68 2.97
CA TRP A 9 -5.75 3.01 2.33
C TRP A 9 -6.41 3.93 1.30
N VAL A 10 -6.49 3.47 0.05
CA VAL A 10 -7.23 4.14 -1.02
C VAL A 10 -8.49 3.34 -1.33
N LEU A 11 -9.65 3.93 -1.04
CA LEU A 11 -10.95 3.28 -1.18
C LEU A 11 -11.78 3.97 -2.26
N SER A 12 -12.38 3.18 -3.14
CA SER A 12 -13.31 3.68 -4.16
C SER A 12 -14.35 2.62 -4.52
N ASN A 13 -15.62 3.03 -4.54
CA ASN A 13 -16.73 2.23 -5.06
C ASN A 13 -16.89 2.35 -6.59
N ARG A 14 -16.12 3.24 -7.23
CA ARG A 14 -16.15 3.50 -8.67
C ARG A 14 -14.85 3.04 -9.32
N LYS A 15 -14.59 1.73 -9.25
CA LYS A 15 -13.43 1.12 -9.90
C LYS A 15 -13.70 0.87 -11.40
N PRO A 16 -12.70 1.09 -12.29
CA PRO A 16 -12.81 0.65 -13.68
C PRO A 16 -12.98 -0.87 -13.75
N ALA A 17 -13.57 -1.38 -14.84
CA ALA A 17 -13.99 -2.77 -14.95
C ALA A 17 -12.88 -3.77 -14.61
N HIS A 18 -11.66 -3.52 -15.10
CA HIS A 18 -10.49 -4.38 -14.87
C HIS A 18 -9.95 -4.41 -13.44
N ARG A 19 -10.44 -3.56 -12.51
CA ARG A 19 -10.05 -3.55 -11.08
C ARG A 19 -11.18 -3.93 -10.13
N LYS A 20 -12.40 -4.15 -10.64
CA LYS A 20 -13.56 -4.47 -9.80
C LYS A 20 -13.35 -5.83 -9.13
N GLY A 21 -13.73 -5.92 -7.85
CA GLY A 21 -13.56 -7.13 -7.07
C GLY A 21 -12.10 -7.44 -6.67
N GLN A 22 -11.16 -6.55 -6.98
CA GLN A 22 -9.74 -6.74 -6.67
C GLN A 22 -9.20 -5.69 -5.68
N VAL A 23 -8.13 -6.09 -4.99
CA VAL A 23 -7.34 -5.28 -4.07
C VAL A 23 -5.89 -5.37 -4.50
N GLN A 24 -5.24 -4.22 -4.66
CA GLN A 24 -3.80 -4.13 -4.90
C GLN A 24 -3.11 -3.79 -3.57
N LEU A 25 -2.14 -4.59 -3.17
CA LEU A 25 -1.25 -4.31 -2.05
C LEU A 25 0.09 -3.85 -2.61
N ILE A 26 0.54 -2.66 -2.18
CA ILE A 26 1.82 -2.09 -2.59
C ILE A 26 2.74 -2.03 -1.36
N ASP A 27 3.89 -2.71 -1.41
CA ASP A 27 4.94 -2.61 -0.41
C ASP A 27 5.93 -1.50 -0.78
N ALA A 28 5.66 -0.31 -0.24
CA ALA A 28 6.52 0.85 -0.37
C ALA A 28 7.48 1.04 0.82
N SER A 29 7.66 0.02 1.67
CA SER A 29 8.40 0.16 2.94
C SER A 29 9.86 0.57 2.77
N GLN A 30 10.46 0.28 1.61
CA GLN A 30 11.84 0.62 1.27
C GLN A 30 11.97 1.87 0.38
N TRP A 31 10.86 2.51 0.00
CA TRP A 31 10.86 3.67 -0.90
C TRP A 31 10.85 4.95 -0.10
N PHE A 32 12.01 5.29 0.45
CA PHE A 32 12.20 6.52 1.22
C PHE A 32 13.65 6.97 1.13
N LYS A 33 13.88 8.22 1.49
CA LYS A 33 15.22 8.76 1.74
C LYS A 33 15.41 8.97 3.24
N PRO A 34 16.58 8.61 3.81
CA PRO A 34 16.90 8.99 5.17
C PRO A 34 17.02 10.51 5.27
N LEU A 35 16.55 11.08 6.38
CA LEU A 35 16.69 12.50 6.64
C LEU A 35 18.15 12.86 6.91
N ARG A 36 18.63 13.95 6.31
CA ARG A 36 19.97 14.50 6.58
C ARG A 36 20.18 14.85 8.06
N LYS A 37 19.12 15.27 8.75
CA LYS A 37 19.07 15.51 10.19
C LYS A 37 17.73 15.01 10.72
N ASN A 38 17.78 14.12 11.71
CA ASN A 38 16.57 13.57 12.32
C ASN A 38 15.74 14.67 12.99
N LEU A 39 14.41 14.56 12.87
CA LEU A 39 13.44 15.42 13.54
C LEU A 39 12.75 14.60 14.64
N GLY A 40 13.37 14.58 15.82
CA GLY A 40 12.95 13.71 16.92
C GLY A 40 13.05 12.23 16.51
N LYS A 41 11.93 11.50 16.56
CA LYS A 41 11.83 10.10 16.11
C LYS A 41 11.62 9.95 14.59
N LYS A 42 11.53 11.05 13.83
CA LYS A 42 11.47 11.00 12.36
C LYS A 42 12.88 10.93 11.80
N ASN A 43 13.18 9.87 11.05
CA ASN A 43 14.48 9.61 10.42
C ASN A 43 14.40 9.37 8.91
N CYS A 44 13.19 9.29 8.33
CA CYS A 44 12.98 9.06 6.91
C CYS A 44 11.94 10.04 6.33
N GLU A 45 12.00 10.25 5.02
CA GLU A 45 11.02 10.99 4.24
C GLU A 45 10.72 10.33 2.90
N LEU A 46 9.50 10.53 2.40
CA LEU A 46 9.16 10.20 1.01
C LEU A 46 9.55 11.41 0.15
N SER A 47 10.45 11.19 -0.80
CA SER A 47 10.80 12.22 -1.78
C SER A 47 9.73 12.31 -2.87
N PRO A 48 9.71 13.39 -3.67
CA PRO A 48 8.80 13.50 -4.81
C PRO A 48 8.90 12.29 -5.76
N GLU A 49 10.10 11.76 -5.96
CA GLU A 49 10.32 10.58 -6.81
C GLU A 49 9.71 9.31 -6.20
N ASP A 50 9.77 9.15 -4.87
CA ASP A 50 9.15 8.02 -4.18
C ASP A 50 7.62 8.08 -4.28
N ILE A 51 7.05 9.28 -4.10
CA ILE A 51 5.61 9.52 -4.24
C ILE A 51 5.14 9.23 -5.66
N GLU A 52 5.90 9.68 -6.66
CA GLU A 52 5.60 9.41 -8.06
C GLU A 52 5.68 7.90 -8.36
N ARG A 53 6.69 7.21 -7.84
CA ARG A 53 6.83 5.76 -7.98
C ARG A 53 5.60 5.03 -7.40
N ILE A 54 5.18 5.35 -6.17
CA ILE A 54 3.97 4.77 -5.55
C ILE A 54 2.74 5.03 -6.43
N SER A 55 2.59 6.27 -6.90
CA SER A 55 1.45 6.67 -7.72
C SER A 55 1.41 5.92 -9.05
N ARG A 56 2.56 5.77 -9.72
CA ARG A 56 2.69 4.99 -10.95
C ARG A 56 2.37 3.53 -10.70
N THR A 57 2.96 2.89 -9.69
CA THR A 57 2.66 1.49 -9.34
C THR A 57 1.16 1.26 -9.10
N PHE A 58 0.49 2.20 -8.43
CA PHE A 58 -0.97 2.15 -8.25
C PHE A 58 -1.75 2.32 -9.57
N LEU A 59 -1.30 3.20 -10.46
CA LEU A 59 -1.95 3.46 -11.75
C LEU A 59 -1.70 2.36 -12.79
N ASP A 60 -0.53 1.72 -12.76
CA ASP A 60 -0.18 0.65 -13.68
C ASP A 60 -0.98 -0.63 -13.34
N PHE A 61 -1.17 -0.93 -12.04
CA PHE A 61 -1.95 -2.08 -11.57
C PHE A 61 -1.49 -3.40 -12.20
N GLU A 62 -0.18 -3.63 -12.11
CA GLU A 62 0.49 -4.84 -12.57
C GLU A 62 1.07 -5.62 -11.39
N GLU A 63 1.22 -6.94 -11.59
CA GLU A 63 1.89 -7.83 -10.64
C GLU A 63 3.41 -7.61 -10.72
N THR A 64 4.00 -7.23 -9.59
CA THR A 64 5.44 -7.05 -9.41
C THR A 64 5.83 -7.53 -8.00
N PRO A 65 7.12 -7.65 -7.67
CA PRO A 65 7.52 -8.00 -6.30
C PRO A 65 6.91 -7.08 -5.23
N GLU A 66 6.78 -5.78 -5.55
CA GLU A 66 6.24 -4.75 -4.66
C GLU A 66 4.75 -4.48 -4.84
N SER A 67 4.10 -4.98 -5.89
CA SER A 67 2.66 -4.81 -6.15
C SER A 67 2.00 -6.16 -6.40
N LYS A 68 1.13 -6.57 -5.46
CA LYS A 68 0.37 -7.81 -5.55
C LYS A 68 -1.12 -7.54 -5.70
N ILE A 69 -1.80 -8.28 -6.56
CA ILE A 69 -3.22 -8.10 -6.87
C ILE A 69 -3.99 -9.34 -6.46
N PHE A 70 -4.93 -9.14 -5.55
CA PHE A 70 -5.73 -10.21 -4.98
C PHE A 70 -7.20 -10.00 -5.28
N GLN A 71 -7.95 -11.10 -5.32
CA GLN A 71 -9.40 -11.06 -5.24
C GLN A 71 -9.81 -10.56 -3.85
N ASN A 72 -10.81 -9.69 -3.78
CA ASN A 72 -11.31 -9.11 -2.53
C ASN A 72 -11.73 -10.20 -1.53
N ALA A 73 -12.25 -11.32 -2.02
CA ALA A 73 -12.64 -12.47 -1.20
C ALA A 73 -11.47 -13.10 -0.42
N ALA A 74 -10.22 -12.92 -0.88
CA ALA A 74 -9.02 -13.43 -0.18
C ALA A 74 -8.80 -12.76 1.19
N PHE A 75 -9.39 -11.59 1.42
CA PHE A 75 -9.31 -10.87 2.70
C PHE A 75 -10.59 -11.01 3.56
N GLY A 76 -11.52 -11.87 3.14
CA GLY A 76 -12.73 -12.16 3.91
C GLY A 76 -12.40 -12.88 5.21
N TYR A 77 -12.83 -12.32 6.34
CA TYR A 77 -12.81 -13.01 7.63
C TYR A 77 -14.13 -13.77 7.83
N TRP A 78 -14.05 -15.07 8.13
CA TRP A 78 -15.21 -15.89 8.43
C TRP A 78 -15.05 -16.47 9.84
N LYS A 79 -16.03 -16.21 10.70
CA LYS A 79 -16.13 -16.86 12.02
C LYS A 79 -17.28 -17.85 11.97
N VAL A 80 -16.96 -19.13 11.95
CA VAL A 80 -17.94 -20.21 12.05
C VAL A 80 -17.98 -20.66 13.51
N THR A 81 -19.14 -20.54 14.15
CA THR A 81 -19.37 -21.17 15.45
C THR A 81 -19.86 -22.60 15.18
N VAL A 82 -19.15 -23.59 15.68
CA VAL A 82 -19.59 -25.00 15.65
C VAL A 82 -20.14 -25.32 17.03
N GLU A 83 -21.38 -25.79 17.08
CA GLU A 83 -22.04 -26.35 18.28
C GLU A 83 -21.92 -27.87 18.29
#